data_AF-A0A1I5FXY4-F1
#
_entry.id   AF-A0A1I5FXY4-F1
#
_cell.length_a   1.000
_cell.length_b   1.000
_cell.length_c   1.000
_cell.angle_alpha   90.00
_cell.angle_beta   90.00
_cell.angle_gamma   90.00
#
_symmetry.space_group_name_H-M   'P 1'
#
loop_
_entity.id
_entity.type
_entity.pdbx_description
1 polymer ?
#
loop_
_entity_poly.entity_id
_entity_poly.type
_entity_poly.pdbx_seq_one_letter_code
_entity_poly.pdbx_strand_id
1 'polypeptide(L)'
;MPPININQPDIIGYLRVEPRTVAKNLKPTIKAAVHDAVWMLTQQFRVGEFLAEDAGSPMKARVQTQSNKLNRFQSRYGEVELLNEEVPLEAKIERLPLKEDLGTRLEFGRIWIKLASKIYADNLNEILLLSIENFPIDTPGDDPAGKSNLVGMRIRNLVTRRAIDGVRLYKYFKSGGYASDFLPDFAQMDEQMIHFLRWVENTYFLPETPQENSWSEEVLEYQCSVSAPIEPSQESYQNVLRADRYKRGDLDWYSFDLESEPSYKLIEEGTEIDNSRAVLKPETYSYIPTNIEFKGMPKGKWWEFEDRNTDLSKMLTQKSDISKMVVMEFGLIYSNDWFIIPHPVPDSSVTTINGLVVTDVFGRNFSINRAGTNNEQDWYRWDMYNISKKDSVSRETFGKLVSIPRIKNRMESEPIEKVMFLRDEMA
;
A
#
# COMPACT_ATOMS: atom_id res chain seq x y z
N MET A 1 35.10 -15.45 11.49
CA MET A 1 33.73 -15.43 12.04
C MET A 1 32.78 -15.42 10.86
N PRO A 2 31.74 -16.25 10.83
CA PRO A 2 30.68 -16.10 9.83
C PRO A 2 30.07 -14.69 9.96
N PRO A 3 29.68 -14.04 8.85
CA PRO A 3 28.98 -12.77 8.91
C PRO A 3 27.66 -12.95 9.66
N ILE A 4 27.40 -12.09 10.65
CA ILE A 4 26.15 -12.10 11.41
C ILE A 4 25.03 -11.71 10.46
N ASN A 5 24.08 -12.62 10.22
CA ASN A 5 22.89 -12.33 9.44
C ASN A 5 21.92 -11.48 10.29
N ILE A 6 21.96 -10.16 10.13
CA ILE A 6 21.11 -9.22 10.87
C ILE A 6 19.61 -9.34 10.53
N ASN A 7 19.27 -10.01 9.43
CA ASN A 7 17.88 -10.25 9.00
C ASN A 7 17.30 -11.54 9.60
N GLN A 8 18.16 -12.42 10.15
CA GLN A 8 17.80 -13.60 10.95
C GLN A 8 18.76 -13.73 12.14
N PRO A 9 18.67 -12.83 13.15
CA PRO A 9 19.57 -12.90 14.29
C PRO A 9 19.27 -14.10 15.18
N ASP A 10 20.27 -14.94 15.46
CA ASP A 10 20.20 -16.04 16.44
C ASP A 10 19.93 -15.54 17.88
N ILE A 11 20.30 -14.28 18.17
CA ILE A 11 20.09 -13.60 19.46
C ILE A 11 19.60 -12.18 19.20
N ILE A 12 18.39 -11.86 19.63
CA ILE A 12 17.83 -10.50 19.57
C ILE A 12 18.19 -9.78 20.87
N GLY A 13 19.11 -8.81 20.77
CA GLY A 13 19.43 -7.88 21.86
C GLY A 13 18.70 -6.56 21.70
N TYR A 14 17.91 -6.15 22.69
CA TYR A 14 17.25 -4.85 22.68
C TYR A 14 18.14 -3.80 23.34
N LEU A 15 18.63 -2.84 22.56
CA LEU A 15 19.40 -1.73 23.08
C LEU A 15 18.45 -0.57 23.43
N ARG A 16 18.19 -0.38 24.73
CA ARG A 16 17.42 0.77 25.21
C ARG A 16 18.35 1.96 25.36
N VAL A 17 18.29 2.89 24.41
CA VAL A 17 18.96 4.19 24.52
C VAL A 17 18.11 5.08 25.42
N GLU A 18 18.66 5.56 26.53
CA GLU A 18 17.98 6.53 27.41
C GLU A 18 18.77 7.84 27.45
N PRO A 19 18.16 8.99 27.14
CA PRO A 19 18.84 10.26 27.28
C PRO A 19 19.03 10.57 28.77
N ARG A 20 20.29 10.66 29.20
CA ARG A 20 20.64 10.99 30.58
C ARG A 20 20.66 12.50 30.77
N THR A 21 19.50 13.10 31.04
CA THR A 21 19.40 14.54 31.35
C THR A 21 19.60 14.80 32.85
N VAL A 22 20.50 15.74 33.20
CA VAL A 22 20.77 16.14 34.60
C VAL A 22 19.60 16.96 35.18
N ALA A 23 18.89 17.71 34.33
CA ALA A 23 17.74 18.50 34.75
C ALA A 23 16.53 17.61 35.10
N LYS A 24 15.84 17.93 36.21
CA LYS A 24 14.57 17.27 36.59
C LYS A 24 13.37 17.75 35.76
N ASN A 25 13.47 18.95 35.18
CA ASN A 25 12.41 19.60 34.42
C ASN A 25 13.04 20.44 33.30
N LEU A 26 12.58 20.25 32.06
CA LEU A 26 13.05 20.98 30.88
C LEU A 26 12.19 22.20 30.54
N LYS A 27 11.03 22.38 31.20
CA LYS A 27 10.12 23.51 30.98
C LYS A 27 10.78 24.88 31.13
N PRO A 28 11.69 25.14 32.10
CA PRO A 28 12.35 26.44 32.20
C PRO A 28 13.17 26.81 30.96
N THR A 29 13.75 25.83 30.27
CA THR A 29 14.60 26.05 29.08
C THR A 29 13.79 26.47 27.86
N ILE A 30 12.52 26.04 27.77
CA ILE A 30 11.64 26.31 26.63
C ILE A 30 10.82 27.60 26.86
N LYS A 31 10.73 28.10 28.09
CA LYS A 31 10.00 29.33 28.40
C LYS A 31 10.77 30.56 27.90
N ALA A 32 10.16 31.34 27.01
CA ALA A 32 10.58 32.69 26.68
C ALA A 32 10.22 33.66 27.83
N ALA A 33 11.01 33.65 28.91
CA ALA A 33 10.80 34.56 30.03
C ALA A 33 11.09 36.01 29.62
N VAL A 34 10.15 36.92 29.89
CA VAL A 34 10.29 38.36 29.63
C VAL A 34 10.71 39.05 30.92
N HIS A 35 11.82 39.79 30.87
CA HIS A 35 12.32 40.61 31.96
C HIS A 35 12.49 42.05 31.45
N ASP A 36 13.70 42.61 31.48
CA ASP A 36 13.99 43.94 30.92
C ASP A 36 14.49 43.87 29.46
N ALA A 37 14.69 45.04 28.85
CA ALA A 37 15.15 45.13 27.46
C ALA A 37 16.55 44.54 27.25
N VAL A 38 17.45 44.64 28.25
CA VAL A 38 18.81 44.08 28.18
C VAL A 38 18.75 42.56 28.22
N TRP A 39 17.86 41.99 29.04
CA TRP A 39 17.54 40.57 29.02
C TRP A 39 17.04 40.13 27.64
N MET A 40 16.07 40.83 27.05
CA MET A 40 15.55 40.47 25.72
C MET A 40 16.62 40.50 24.63
N LEU A 41 17.55 41.47 24.67
CA LEU A 41 18.68 41.54 23.73
C LEU A 41 19.71 40.43 23.98
N THR A 42 20.02 40.12 25.25
CA THR A 42 20.93 39.02 25.58
C THR A 42 20.36 37.65 25.24
N GLN A 43 19.03 37.45 25.30
CA GLN A 43 18.39 36.23 24.82
C GLN A 43 18.52 36.09 23.30
N GLN A 44 18.26 37.16 22.53
CA GLN A 44 18.45 37.18 21.07
C GLN A 44 19.91 36.90 20.68
N PHE A 45 20.87 37.49 21.41
CA PHE A 45 22.28 37.19 21.25
C PHE A 45 22.61 35.72 21.55
N ARG A 46 22.05 35.15 22.64
CA ARG A 46 22.27 33.75 23.03
C ARG A 46 21.80 32.75 21.97
N VAL A 47 20.69 33.02 21.30
CA VAL A 47 20.15 32.14 20.26
C VAL A 47 20.72 32.43 18.87
N GLY A 48 21.64 33.40 18.75
CA GLY A 48 22.30 33.72 17.49
C GLY A 48 21.50 34.61 16.55
N GLU A 49 20.42 35.27 16.98
CA GLU A 49 19.57 36.13 16.11
C GLU A 49 20.37 37.28 15.45
N PHE A 50 21.46 37.73 16.08
CA PHE A 50 22.34 38.78 15.54
C PHE A 50 23.55 38.23 14.77
N LEU A 51 23.73 36.91 14.71
CA LEU A 51 24.75 36.30 13.88
C LEU A 51 24.20 36.22 12.46
N ALA A 52 24.76 37.02 11.57
CA ALA A 52 24.51 36.86 10.14
C ALA A 52 25.32 35.68 9.62
N GLU A 53 24.67 34.79 8.89
CA GLU A 53 25.35 33.73 8.13
C GLU A 53 25.50 34.17 6.67
N ASP A 54 26.64 33.85 6.04
CA ASP A 54 26.83 34.00 4.58
C ASP A 54 26.13 32.85 3.85
N ALA A 55 24.81 32.76 4.02
CA ALA A 55 23.95 31.73 3.48
C ALA A 55 22.80 32.36 2.69
N GLY A 56 22.78 32.13 1.38
CA GLY A 56 21.66 32.53 0.53
C GLY A 56 20.50 31.56 0.67
N SER A 57 19.29 32.09 0.87
CA SER A 57 18.07 31.25 0.84
C SER A 57 17.76 30.77 -0.58
N PRO A 58 17.19 29.56 -0.75
CA PRO A 58 16.69 29.09 -2.05
C PRO A 58 15.61 30.02 -2.60
N MET A 59 15.83 30.55 -3.81
CA MET A 59 14.87 31.39 -4.52
C MET A 59 14.15 30.62 -5.63
N LYS A 60 14.87 29.71 -6.30
CA LYS A 60 14.35 28.92 -7.41
C LYS A 60 14.97 27.53 -7.37
N ALA A 61 14.17 26.51 -7.63
CA ALA A 61 14.66 25.16 -7.86
C ALA A 61 14.25 24.69 -9.26
N ARG A 62 15.16 24.02 -9.96
CA ARG A 62 14.87 23.29 -11.20
C ARG A 62 15.15 21.82 -10.95
N VAL A 63 14.14 20.99 -11.14
CA VAL A 63 14.25 19.54 -10.97
C VAL A 63 13.92 18.87 -12.29
N GLN A 64 14.75 17.92 -12.70
CA GLN A 64 14.44 17.02 -13.79
C GLN A 64 14.10 15.66 -13.20
N THR A 65 12.93 15.13 -13.56
CA THR A 65 12.48 13.80 -13.15
C THR A 65 12.17 12.95 -14.37
N GLN A 66 12.31 11.64 -14.19
CA GLN A 66 11.85 10.65 -15.16
C GLN A 66 11.11 9.56 -14.40
N SER A 67 9.92 9.22 -14.89
CA SER A 67 9.05 8.23 -14.26
C SER A 67 8.81 7.06 -15.20
N ASN A 68 8.83 5.86 -14.64
CA ASN A 68 8.60 4.62 -15.36
C ASN A 68 7.42 3.91 -14.67
N LYS A 69 6.31 3.74 -15.38
CA LYS A 69 5.12 3.06 -14.88
C LYS A 69 5.40 1.59 -14.62
N LEU A 70 4.81 1.08 -13.54
CA LEU A 70 4.66 -0.36 -13.34
C LEU A 70 3.73 -0.88 -14.44
N ASN A 71 4.17 -1.88 -15.19
CA ASN A 71 3.38 -2.44 -16.28
C ASN A 71 3.23 -3.95 -16.21
N ARG A 72 3.92 -4.61 -15.28
CA ARG A 72 3.84 -6.05 -15.05
C ARG A 72 3.41 -6.34 -13.64
N PHE A 73 2.57 -7.37 -13.50
CA PHE A 73 2.19 -7.97 -12.24
C PHE A 73 2.39 -9.48 -12.34
N GLN A 74 2.92 -10.05 -11.27
CA GLN A 74 3.03 -11.49 -11.09
C GLN A 74 2.50 -11.84 -9.71
N SER A 75 1.54 -12.76 -9.64
CA SER A 75 1.14 -13.38 -8.38
C SER A 75 2.25 -14.30 -7.87
N ARG A 76 2.06 -15.00 -6.74
CA ARG A 76 3.12 -15.82 -6.12
C ARG A 76 3.70 -16.86 -7.09
N TYR A 77 2.83 -17.54 -7.85
CA TYR A 77 3.21 -18.58 -8.80
C TYR A 77 2.49 -18.47 -10.16
N GLY A 78 1.74 -17.41 -10.39
CA GLY A 78 1.05 -17.21 -11.66
C GLY A 78 1.97 -16.69 -12.76
N GLU A 79 1.43 -16.70 -13.97
CA GLU A 79 2.05 -16.07 -15.13
C GLU A 79 2.13 -14.55 -14.95
N VAL A 80 3.05 -13.94 -15.68
CA VAL A 80 3.20 -12.48 -15.71
C VAL A 80 2.11 -11.89 -16.57
N GLU A 81 1.32 -10.98 -16.00
CA GLU A 81 0.23 -10.29 -16.69
C GLU A 81 0.49 -8.79 -16.80
N LEU A 82 -0.15 -8.16 -17.78
CA LEU A 82 -0.17 -6.71 -17.91
C LEU A 82 -0.86 -6.10 -16.67
N LEU A 83 -0.19 -5.14 -16.03
CA LEU A 83 -0.79 -4.37 -14.95
C LEU A 83 -1.83 -3.41 -15.53
N ASN A 84 -3.11 -3.71 -15.30
CA ASN A 84 -4.22 -2.82 -15.68
C ASN A 84 -4.35 -1.72 -14.63
N GLU A 85 -4.15 -0.46 -15.03
CA GLU A 85 -4.26 0.72 -14.16
C GLU A 85 -5.70 0.99 -13.67
N GLU A 86 -6.72 0.42 -14.33
CA GLU A 86 -8.11 0.58 -13.92
C GLU A 86 -8.51 -0.28 -12.70
N VAL A 87 -7.68 -1.28 -12.35
CA VAL A 87 -7.92 -2.19 -11.23
C VAL A 87 -6.94 -1.87 -10.10
N PRO A 88 -7.41 -1.62 -8.87
CA PRO A 88 -6.52 -1.43 -7.72
C PRO A 88 -5.57 -2.62 -7.54
N LEU A 89 -4.30 -2.33 -7.24
CA LEU A 89 -3.27 -3.36 -7.11
C LEU A 89 -3.58 -4.32 -5.97
N GLU A 90 -4.15 -3.83 -4.87
CA GLU A 90 -4.63 -4.65 -3.75
C GLU A 90 -5.69 -5.66 -4.21
N ALA A 91 -6.60 -5.29 -5.12
CA ALA A 91 -7.60 -6.22 -5.64
C ALA A 91 -6.96 -7.33 -6.49
N LYS A 92 -5.91 -7.02 -7.25
CA LYS A 92 -5.13 -8.02 -7.98
C LYS A 92 -4.35 -8.96 -7.05
N ILE A 93 -3.78 -8.44 -5.96
CA ILE A 93 -3.02 -9.25 -5.00
C ILE A 93 -3.95 -10.09 -4.11
N GLU A 94 -5.08 -9.53 -3.68
CA GLU A 94 -5.96 -10.17 -2.71
C GLU A 94 -7.03 -11.06 -3.37
N ARG A 95 -7.09 -11.12 -4.70
CA ARG A 95 -8.03 -11.99 -5.42
C ARG A 95 -7.78 -13.44 -5.02
N LEU A 96 -8.87 -14.11 -4.64
CA LEU A 96 -8.87 -15.53 -4.30
C LEU A 96 -9.91 -16.24 -5.14
N PRO A 97 -9.70 -17.54 -5.42
CA PRO A 97 -10.74 -18.37 -6.01
C PRO A 97 -12.05 -18.25 -5.23
N LEU A 98 -13.17 -18.27 -5.94
CA LEU A 98 -14.50 -18.17 -5.34
C LEU A 98 -14.70 -19.30 -4.33
N LYS A 99 -14.97 -18.95 -3.07
CA LYS A 99 -15.35 -19.93 -2.07
C LYS A 99 -16.78 -20.39 -2.31
N GLU A 100 -16.95 -21.65 -2.68
CA GLU A 100 -18.24 -22.24 -3.03
C GLU A 100 -19.05 -22.69 -1.79
N ASP A 101 -19.15 -21.82 -0.79
CA ASP A 101 -19.94 -22.07 0.39
C ASP A 101 -21.46 -21.96 0.12
N LEU A 102 -22.26 -22.33 1.12
CA LEU A 102 -23.72 -22.28 0.99
C LEU A 102 -24.23 -20.84 0.76
N GLY A 103 -23.57 -19.83 1.35
CA GLY A 103 -23.96 -18.43 1.20
C GLY A 103 -23.83 -17.97 -0.25
N THR A 104 -22.66 -18.19 -0.84
CA THR A 104 -22.36 -17.85 -2.24
C THR A 104 -23.31 -18.57 -3.21
N ARG A 105 -23.56 -19.87 -2.99
CA ARG A 105 -24.51 -20.68 -3.81
C ARG A 105 -25.91 -20.07 -3.81
N LEU A 106 -26.40 -19.69 -2.63
CA LEU A 106 -27.72 -19.08 -2.47
C LEU A 106 -27.78 -17.66 -3.02
N GLU A 107 -26.72 -16.87 -2.86
CA GLU A 107 -26.65 -15.51 -3.37
C GLU A 107 -26.77 -15.48 -4.90
N PHE A 108 -25.94 -16.27 -5.58
CA PHE A 108 -25.96 -16.39 -7.04
C PHE A 108 -27.34 -16.87 -7.51
N GLY A 109 -27.89 -17.88 -6.83
CA GLY A 109 -29.21 -18.41 -7.13
C GLY A 109 -30.32 -17.38 -6.98
N ARG A 110 -30.27 -16.56 -5.91
CA ARG A 110 -31.22 -15.48 -5.68
C ARG A 110 -31.13 -14.42 -6.76
N ILE A 111 -29.94 -14.06 -7.23
CA ILE A 111 -29.78 -13.08 -8.32
C ILE A 111 -30.38 -13.62 -9.62
N TRP A 112 -30.15 -14.89 -9.95
CA TRP A 112 -30.77 -15.53 -11.12
C TRP A 112 -32.30 -15.43 -11.08
N ILE A 113 -32.92 -15.82 -9.96
CA ILE A 113 -34.38 -15.75 -9.81
C ILE A 113 -34.88 -14.31 -9.80
N LYS A 114 -34.11 -13.37 -9.25
CA LYS A 114 -34.43 -11.92 -9.29
C LYS A 114 -34.36 -11.35 -10.72
N LEU A 115 -33.51 -11.89 -11.59
CA LEU A 115 -33.49 -11.51 -13.00
C LEU A 115 -34.70 -12.10 -13.73
N ALA A 116 -35.02 -13.38 -13.48
CA ALA A 116 -36.23 -14.02 -14.01
C ALA A 116 -37.51 -13.25 -13.62
N SER A 117 -37.59 -12.77 -12.37
CA SER A 117 -38.78 -12.05 -11.86
C SER A 117 -39.09 -10.75 -12.59
N LYS A 118 -38.11 -10.16 -13.29
CA LYS A 118 -38.30 -8.92 -14.05
C LYS A 118 -39.04 -9.16 -15.36
N ILE A 119 -38.98 -10.37 -15.89
CA ILE A 119 -39.50 -10.73 -17.21
C ILE A 119 -40.69 -11.68 -17.08
N TYR A 120 -40.57 -12.70 -16.24
CA TYR A 120 -41.53 -13.79 -16.11
C TYR A 120 -42.09 -13.87 -14.68
N ALA A 121 -42.63 -12.76 -14.18
CA ALA A 121 -43.16 -12.67 -12.81
C ALA A 121 -44.23 -13.74 -12.51
N ASP A 122 -45.11 -14.03 -13.46
CA ASP A 122 -46.21 -15.00 -13.31
C ASP A 122 -45.74 -16.47 -13.38
N ASN A 123 -44.60 -16.74 -14.02
CA ASN A 123 -44.03 -18.10 -14.20
C ASN A 123 -42.84 -18.38 -13.26
N LEU A 124 -42.59 -17.53 -12.27
CA LEU A 124 -41.44 -17.65 -11.38
C LEU A 124 -41.30 -19.00 -10.68
N ASN A 125 -42.42 -19.59 -10.27
CA ASN A 125 -42.41 -20.89 -9.60
C ASN A 125 -41.96 -22.01 -10.54
N GLU A 126 -42.38 -21.95 -11.80
CA GLU A 126 -42.00 -22.91 -12.84
C GLU A 126 -40.51 -22.79 -13.16
N ILE A 127 -40.03 -21.56 -13.39
CA ILE A 127 -38.61 -21.27 -13.62
C ILE A 127 -37.76 -21.73 -12.44
N LEU A 128 -38.21 -21.48 -11.21
CA LEU A 128 -37.52 -21.91 -9.99
C LEU A 128 -37.43 -23.43 -9.91
N LEU A 129 -38.53 -24.15 -10.16
CA LEU A 129 -38.55 -25.62 -10.09
C LEU A 129 -37.63 -26.24 -11.15
N LEU A 130 -37.70 -25.79 -12.40
CA LEU A 130 -36.82 -26.25 -13.48
C LEU A 130 -35.35 -25.95 -13.19
N SER A 131 -35.07 -24.77 -12.62
CA SER A 131 -33.72 -24.40 -12.20
C SER A 131 -33.19 -25.28 -11.06
N ILE A 132 -34.03 -25.61 -10.06
CA ILE A 132 -33.66 -26.51 -8.95
C ILE A 132 -33.41 -27.93 -9.46
N GLU A 133 -34.20 -28.40 -10.43
CA GLU A 133 -34.05 -29.74 -11.01
C GLU A 133 -32.68 -29.90 -11.70
N ASN A 134 -32.24 -28.87 -12.44
CA ASN A 134 -30.98 -28.91 -13.18
C ASN A 134 -29.76 -28.53 -12.32
N PHE A 135 -29.94 -27.65 -11.34
CA PHE A 135 -28.87 -27.16 -10.47
C PHE A 135 -29.25 -27.30 -9.00
N PRO A 136 -29.43 -28.53 -8.48
CA PRO A 136 -29.77 -28.74 -7.08
C PRO A 136 -28.56 -28.47 -6.17
N ILE A 137 -28.82 -28.03 -4.95
CA ILE A 137 -27.81 -28.02 -3.88
C ILE A 137 -27.73 -29.43 -3.30
N ASP A 138 -26.53 -30.01 -3.25
CA ASP A 138 -26.36 -31.38 -2.76
C ASP A 138 -26.69 -31.50 -1.26
N THR A 139 -27.41 -32.57 -0.89
CA THR A 139 -27.68 -32.92 0.50
C THR A 139 -26.36 -33.11 1.26
N PRO A 140 -26.21 -32.58 2.48
CA PRO A 140 -25.04 -32.86 3.30
C PRO A 140 -24.91 -34.38 3.52
N GLY A 141 -23.70 -34.93 3.31
CA GLY A 141 -23.40 -36.33 3.61
C GLY A 141 -23.41 -36.62 5.12
N ASP A 142 -23.15 -37.87 5.49
CA ASP A 142 -23.14 -38.32 6.90
C ASP A 142 -21.82 -37.97 7.63
N ASP A 143 -21.31 -36.75 7.40
CA ASP A 143 -20.06 -36.25 8.00
C ASP A 143 -20.27 -35.90 9.49
N PRO A 144 -19.55 -36.54 10.42
CA PRO A 144 -19.58 -36.20 11.84
C PRO A 144 -19.28 -34.73 12.15
N ALA A 145 -18.42 -34.07 11.36
CA ALA A 145 -18.10 -32.65 11.53
C ALA A 145 -19.31 -31.75 11.23
N GLY A 146 -20.18 -32.14 10.29
CA GLY A 146 -21.44 -31.46 9.98
C GLY A 146 -22.46 -31.52 11.12
N LYS A 147 -22.42 -32.59 11.94
CA LYS A 147 -23.32 -32.75 13.11
C LYS A 147 -22.95 -31.85 14.29
N SER A 148 -21.77 -31.24 14.29
CA SER A 148 -21.32 -30.31 15.35
C SER A 148 -22.12 -29.00 15.38
N ASN A 149 -22.63 -28.54 14.23
CA ASN A 149 -23.45 -27.33 14.12
C ASN A 149 -24.88 -27.66 13.64
N LEU A 150 -25.74 -28.03 14.60
CA LEU A 150 -27.14 -28.38 14.34
C LEU A 150 -27.94 -27.25 13.67
N VAL A 151 -27.63 -25.98 13.98
CA VAL A 151 -28.33 -24.83 13.38
C VAL A 151 -27.95 -24.69 11.91
N GLY A 152 -26.66 -24.77 11.58
CA GLY A 152 -26.17 -24.75 10.20
C GLY A 152 -26.76 -25.88 9.36
N MET A 153 -26.87 -27.09 9.93
CA MET A 153 -27.50 -28.23 9.27
C MET A 153 -29.00 -28.06 9.03
N ARG A 154 -29.74 -27.46 9.96
CA ARG A 154 -31.17 -27.14 9.74
C ARG A 154 -31.36 -26.17 8.58
N ILE A 155 -30.54 -25.12 8.51
CA ILE A 155 -30.58 -24.15 7.42
C ILE A 155 -30.23 -24.83 6.10
N ARG A 156 -29.15 -25.62 6.06
CA ARG A 156 -28.75 -26.36 4.86
C ARG A 156 -29.86 -27.29 4.37
N ASN A 157 -30.45 -28.09 5.25
CA ASN A 157 -31.55 -29.00 4.91
C ASN A 157 -32.79 -28.26 4.38
N LEU A 158 -33.08 -27.06 4.90
CA LEU A 158 -34.19 -26.24 4.40
C LEU A 158 -33.97 -25.81 2.95
N VAL A 159 -32.75 -25.43 2.59
CA VAL A 159 -32.45 -24.87 1.27
C VAL A 159 -32.15 -25.92 0.20
N THR A 160 -31.62 -27.09 0.56
CA THR A 160 -31.28 -28.19 -0.36
C THR A 160 -32.39 -28.54 -1.37
N ARG A 161 -33.66 -28.41 -1.00
CA ARG A 161 -34.82 -28.73 -1.88
C ARG A 161 -35.59 -27.50 -2.37
N ARG A 162 -35.14 -26.30 -2.03
CA ARG A 162 -35.90 -25.05 -2.24
C ARG A 162 -35.11 -23.95 -2.92
N ALA A 163 -33.80 -24.14 -3.05
CA ALA A 163 -32.91 -23.16 -3.65
C ALA A 163 -32.06 -23.83 -4.72
N ILE A 164 -31.83 -23.07 -5.79
CA ILE A 164 -30.90 -23.38 -6.85
C ILE A 164 -29.46 -23.21 -6.34
N ASP A 165 -28.56 -24.08 -6.79
CA ASP A 165 -27.13 -23.89 -6.67
C ASP A 165 -26.62 -22.90 -7.74
N GLY A 166 -26.59 -21.62 -7.38
CA GLY A 166 -26.20 -20.56 -8.31
C GLY A 166 -24.73 -20.62 -8.73
N VAL A 167 -23.85 -21.25 -7.96
CA VAL A 167 -22.44 -21.44 -8.35
C VAL A 167 -22.34 -22.53 -9.41
N ARG A 168 -23.08 -23.63 -9.27
CA ARG A 168 -23.17 -24.68 -10.30
C ARG A 168 -23.76 -24.11 -11.60
N LEU A 169 -24.79 -23.27 -11.50
CA LEU A 169 -25.34 -22.53 -12.64
C LEU A 169 -24.28 -21.60 -13.30
N TYR A 170 -23.56 -20.82 -12.51
CA TYR A 170 -22.49 -19.94 -13.01
C TYR A 170 -21.40 -20.71 -13.77
N LYS A 171 -20.95 -21.85 -13.23
CA LYS A 171 -19.98 -22.73 -13.90
C LYS A 171 -20.52 -23.30 -15.21
N TYR A 172 -21.80 -23.70 -15.23
CA TYR A 172 -22.46 -24.19 -16.44
C TYR A 172 -22.47 -23.14 -17.55
N PHE A 173 -22.85 -21.90 -17.22
CA PHE A 173 -22.79 -20.79 -18.17
C PHE A 173 -21.36 -20.46 -18.62
N LYS A 174 -20.38 -20.45 -17.71
CA LYS A 174 -18.96 -20.26 -18.08
C LYS A 174 -18.42 -21.38 -18.98
N SER A 175 -18.99 -22.59 -18.90
CA SER A 175 -18.66 -23.71 -19.80
C SER A 175 -19.37 -23.67 -21.17
N GLY A 176 -20.20 -22.65 -21.43
CA GLY A 176 -20.89 -22.44 -22.70
C GLY A 176 -22.33 -22.94 -22.76
N GLY A 177 -22.93 -23.33 -21.64
CA GLY A 177 -24.36 -23.65 -21.55
C GLY A 177 -25.25 -22.41 -21.63
N TYR A 178 -26.49 -22.57 -22.09
CA TYR A 178 -27.48 -21.51 -22.22
C TYR A 178 -28.64 -21.69 -21.25
N ALA A 179 -29.41 -20.63 -20.98
CA ALA A 179 -30.58 -20.75 -20.13
C ALA A 179 -31.69 -21.55 -20.82
N SER A 180 -31.80 -21.42 -22.15
CA SER A 180 -32.73 -22.18 -22.98
C SER A 180 -32.56 -23.71 -22.86
N ASP A 181 -31.38 -24.20 -22.48
CA ASP A 181 -31.09 -25.64 -22.38
C ASP A 181 -31.92 -26.33 -21.29
N PHE A 182 -32.28 -25.60 -20.23
CA PHE A 182 -33.10 -26.10 -19.12
C PHE A 182 -34.40 -25.30 -18.92
N LEU A 183 -34.57 -24.20 -19.65
CA LEU A 183 -35.78 -23.37 -19.67
C LEU A 183 -36.24 -23.12 -21.13
N PRO A 184 -36.60 -24.18 -21.89
CA PRO A 184 -36.87 -24.07 -23.33
C PRO A 184 -38.05 -23.15 -23.67
N ASP A 185 -39.04 -23.07 -22.78
CA ASP A 185 -40.22 -22.21 -22.96
C ASP A 185 -39.96 -20.73 -22.60
N PHE A 186 -38.77 -20.41 -22.08
CA PHE A 186 -38.42 -19.08 -21.56
C PHE A 186 -37.20 -18.48 -22.28
N ALA A 187 -37.25 -18.41 -23.61
CA ALA A 187 -36.13 -17.96 -24.45
C ALA A 187 -35.51 -16.59 -24.06
N GLN A 188 -36.27 -15.68 -23.43
CA GLN A 188 -35.72 -14.39 -22.97
C GLN A 188 -34.75 -14.53 -21.77
N MET A 189 -34.64 -15.73 -21.17
CA MET A 189 -33.70 -16.00 -20.09
C MET A 189 -32.24 -16.04 -20.55
N ASP A 190 -31.97 -16.28 -21.83
CA ASP A 190 -30.59 -16.19 -22.36
C ASP A 190 -30.04 -14.75 -22.28
N GLU A 191 -30.89 -13.74 -22.44
CA GLU A 191 -30.49 -12.35 -22.19
C GLU A 191 -30.20 -12.12 -20.70
N GLN A 192 -30.97 -12.75 -19.81
CA GLN A 192 -30.73 -12.67 -18.36
C GLN A 192 -29.46 -13.41 -17.93
N MET A 193 -29.04 -14.46 -18.64
CA MET A 193 -27.75 -15.11 -18.44
C MET A 193 -26.60 -14.12 -18.61
N ILE A 194 -26.64 -13.27 -19.65
CA ILE A 194 -25.61 -12.24 -19.88
C ILE A 194 -25.58 -11.24 -18.72
N HIS A 195 -26.75 -10.81 -18.25
CA HIS A 195 -26.85 -9.92 -17.08
C HIS A 195 -26.35 -10.56 -15.79
N PHE A 196 -26.61 -11.86 -15.61
CA PHE A 196 -26.13 -12.64 -14.48
C PHE A 196 -24.60 -12.75 -14.48
N LEU A 197 -23.99 -13.15 -15.60
CA LEU A 197 -22.54 -13.25 -15.75
C LEU A 197 -21.86 -11.88 -15.51
N ARG A 198 -22.42 -10.81 -16.08
CA ARG A 198 -21.93 -9.44 -15.86
C ARG A 198 -22.07 -9.00 -14.41
N TRP A 199 -23.13 -9.39 -13.71
CA TRP A 199 -23.27 -9.12 -12.28
C TRP A 199 -22.17 -9.82 -11.48
N VAL A 200 -21.85 -11.08 -11.78
CA VAL A 200 -20.76 -11.81 -11.13
C VAL A 200 -19.43 -11.10 -11.38
N GLU A 201 -19.11 -10.78 -12.64
CA GLU A 201 -17.85 -10.11 -13.03
C GLU A 201 -17.69 -8.73 -12.38
N ASN A 202 -18.79 -7.98 -12.22
CA ASN A 202 -18.76 -6.67 -11.56
C ASN A 202 -18.69 -6.76 -10.03
N THR A 203 -19.10 -7.89 -9.43
CA THR A 203 -19.18 -8.05 -7.97
C THR A 203 -17.95 -8.75 -7.41
N TYR A 204 -17.40 -9.72 -8.14
CA TYR A 204 -16.26 -10.54 -7.72
C TYR A 204 -15.12 -10.41 -8.72
N PHE A 205 -13.99 -9.88 -8.24
CA PHE A 205 -12.74 -9.91 -8.99
C PHE A 205 -12.04 -11.24 -8.72
N LEU A 206 -12.33 -12.24 -9.56
CA LEU A 206 -11.84 -13.61 -9.41
C LEU A 206 -10.58 -13.84 -10.27
N PRO A 207 -9.67 -14.73 -9.84
CA PRO A 207 -8.60 -15.21 -10.71
C PRO A 207 -9.16 -16.05 -11.86
N GLU A 208 -8.53 -16.00 -13.04
CA GLU A 208 -8.94 -16.83 -14.18
C GLU A 208 -8.50 -18.29 -13.97
N THR A 209 -7.31 -18.47 -13.40
CA THR A 209 -6.72 -19.77 -13.07
C THR A 209 -6.44 -19.92 -11.57
N PRO A 210 -6.47 -21.14 -10.99
CA PRO A 210 -6.08 -21.35 -9.59
C PRO A 210 -4.64 -20.93 -9.26
N GLN A 211 -3.77 -20.84 -10.27
CA GLN A 211 -2.38 -20.45 -10.16
C GLN A 211 -2.18 -18.94 -9.96
N GLU A 212 -3.17 -18.11 -10.36
CA GLU A 212 -3.21 -16.67 -10.11
C GLU A 212 -3.56 -16.32 -8.65
N ASN A 213 -2.97 -17.06 -7.71
CA ASN A 213 -3.15 -16.87 -6.29
C ASN A 213 -1.88 -16.28 -5.67
N SER A 214 -2.03 -15.14 -5.02
CA SER A 214 -0.95 -14.49 -4.27
C SER A 214 -0.89 -14.93 -2.81
N TRP A 215 -1.89 -15.62 -2.28
CA TRP A 215 -1.90 -16.09 -0.89
C TRP A 215 -0.90 -17.21 -0.63
N SER A 216 -0.11 -17.08 0.44
CA SER A 216 0.74 -18.15 0.96
C SER A 216 0.15 -18.73 2.24
N GLU A 217 -0.24 -20.00 2.18
CA GLU A 217 -0.74 -20.73 3.36
C GLU A 217 0.34 -20.98 4.42
N GLU A 218 1.62 -21.01 4.03
CA GLU A 218 2.74 -21.31 4.93
C GLU A 218 3.06 -20.14 5.86
N VAL A 219 2.96 -18.91 5.36
CA VAL A 219 3.26 -17.68 6.12
C VAL A 219 2.04 -16.85 6.47
N LEU A 220 0.86 -17.20 5.93
CA LEU A 220 -0.41 -16.49 6.13
C LEU A 220 -0.35 -15.03 5.66
N GLU A 221 0.35 -14.79 4.56
CA GLU A 221 0.55 -13.48 3.94
C GLU A 221 0.49 -13.62 2.41
N TYR A 222 0.15 -12.54 1.73
CA TYR A 222 0.17 -12.45 0.27
C TYR A 222 1.58 -12.13 -0.25
N GLN A 223 1.87 -12.70 -1.41
CA GLN A 223 3.13 -12.57 -2.13
C GLN A 223 2.87 -12.19 -3.58
N CYS A 224 3.56 -11.16 -4.06
CA CYS A 224 3.49 -10.74 -5.47
C CYS A 224 4.77 -10.03 -5.90
N SER A 225 4.95 -9.92 -7.21
CA SER A 225 5.97 -9.08 -7.82
C SER A 225 5.34 -8.10 -8.81
N VAL A 226 5.85 -6.88 -8.85
CA VAL A 226 5.55 -5.90 -9.89
C VAL A 226 6.85 -5.42 -10.52
N SER A 227 6.80 -4.97 -11.77
CA SER A 227 8.00 -4.38 -12.38
C SER A 227 7.71 -3.18 -13.27
N ALA A 228 8.71 -2.29 -13.34
CA ALA A 228 8.77 -1.17 -14.27
C ALA A 228 10.02 -1.32 -15.17
N PRO A 229 9.89 -1.21 -16.50
CA PRO A 229 11.03 -1.24 -17.40
C PRO A 229 11.91 0.01 -17.19
N ILE A 230 13.21 -0.07 -17.49
CA ILE A 230 14.13 1.07 -17.37
C ILE A 230 14.15 1.92 -18.66
N GLU A 231 14.07 1.26 -19.80
CA GLU A 231 14.10 1.85 -21.15
C GLU A 231 12.91 1.36 -21.99
N PRO A 232 12.54 2.09 -23.07
CA PRO A 232 11.42 1.71 -23.93
C PRO A 232 11.64 0.41 -24.72
N SER A 233 12.87 -0.10 -24.79
CA SER A 233 13.21 -1.31 -25.52
C SER A 233 12.65 -2.56 -24.82
N GLN A 234 12.32 -3.58 -25.61
CA GLN A 234 11.79 -4.83 -25.04
C GLN A 234 12.84 -5.63 -24.26
N GLU A 235 14.10 -5.54 -24.70
CA GLU A 235 15.23 -6.13 -24.00
C GLU A 235 15.68 -5.33 -22.76
N SER A 236 14.96 -4.27 -22.39
CA SER A 236 15.33 -3.43 -21.24
C SER A 236 15.35 -4.21 -19.93
N TYR A 237 16.27 -3.82 -19.04
CA TYR A 237 16.23 -4.23 -17.64
C TYR A 237 14.96 -3.72 -16.96
N GLN A 238 14.59 -4.38 -15.86
CA GLN A 238 13.40 -4.06 -15.10
C GLN A 238 13.79 -3.74 -13.65
N ASN A 239 13.14 -2.74 -13.06
CA ASN A 239 13.12 -2.63 -11.60
C ASN A 239 12.02 -3.56 -11.10
N VAL A 240 12.38 -4.74 -10.61
CA VAL A 240 11.44 -5.71 -10.04
C VAL A 240 11.31 -5.45 -8.55
N LEU A 241 10.07 -5.24 -8.11
CA LEU A 241 9.69 -4.97 -6.73
C LEU A 241 8.87 -6.15 -6.22
N ARG A 242 9.29 -6.76 -5.11
CA ARG A 242 8.63 -7.91 -4.50
C ARG A 242 7.98 -7.55 -3.19
N ALA A 243 6.74 -7.94 -3.02
CA ALA A 243 6.08 -7.94 -1.72
C ALA A 243 6.02 -9.38 -1.23
N ASP A 244 6.90 -9.75 -0.29
CA ASP A 244 6.97 -11.13 0.25
C ASP A 244 6.11 -11.32 1.52
N ARG A 245 5.65 -10.21 2.12
CA ARG A 245 5.00 -10.16 3.44
C ARG A 245 3.79 -9.21 3.47
N TYR A 246 3.09 -9.11 2.34
CA TYR A 246 1.93 -8.23 2.27
C TYR A 246 0.74 -8.86 3.01
N LYS A 247 0.19 -8.15 4.01
CA LYS A 247 -0.85 -8.72 4.87
C LYS A 247 -2.25 -8.60 4.27
N ARG A 248 -2.71 -7.36 4.09
CA ARG A 248 -4.00 -6.99 3.48
C ARG A 248 -4.21 -5.48 3.55
N GLY A 249 -5.09 -4.98 2.69
CA GLY A 249 -5.83 -3.72 2.79
C GLY A 249 -5.08 -2.40 2.60
N ASP A 250 -3.82 -2.31 3.03
CA ASP A 250 -3.05 -1.06 3.08
C ASP A 250 -1.70 -1.21 2.35
N LEU A 251 -1.75 -1.51 1.06
CA LEU A 251 -0.55 -1.63 0.23
C LEU A 251 0.10 -0.26 0.03
N ASP A 252 1.42 -0.19 0.16
CA ASP A 252 2.19 1.05 -0.04
C ASP A 252 3.63 0.71 -0.43
N TRP A 253 4.43 1.73 -0.77
CA TRP A 253 5.83 1.57 -1.17
C TRP A 253 6.68 0.72 -0.21
N TYR A 254 6.41 0.80 1.10
CA TYR A 254 7.13 0.02 2.13
C TYR A 254 6.78 -1.47 2.15
N SER A 255 5.76 -1.88 1.40
CA SER A 255 5.38 -3.30 1.27
C SER A 255 6.28 -4.04 0.29
N PHE A 256 7.11 -3.31 -0.46
CA PHE A 256 7.97 -3.84 -1.50
C PHE A 256 9.44 -3.70 -1.15
N ASP A 257 10.20 -4.73 -1.49
CA ASP A 257 11.66 -4.72 -1.55
C ASP A 257 12.10 -4.83 -3.02
N LEU A 258 13.22 -4.21 -3.37
CA LEU A 258 13.82 -4.30 -4.70
C LEU A 258 14.53 -5.65 -4.87
N GLU A 259 14.33 -6.30 -6.00
CA GLU A 259 15.10 -7.48 -6.38
C GLU A 259 16.62 -7.21 -6.38
N SER A 260 17.38 -8.14 -5.81
CA SER A 260 18.81 -7.97 -5.57
C SER A 260 19.63 -8.14 -6.84
N GLU A 261 19.21 -9.05 -7.72
CA GLU A 261 19.86 -9.34 -8.98
C GLU A 261 19.41 -8.34 -10.06
N PRO A 262 20.26 -7.39 -10.50
CA PRO A 262 19.85 -6.35 -11.45
C PRO A 262 19.46 -6.89 -12.83
N SER A 263 19.93 -8.09 -13.17
CA SER A 263 19.60 -8.77 -14.42
C SER A 263 18.28 -9.53 -14.38
N TYR A 264 17.68 -9.71 -13.19
CA TYR A 264 16.42 -10.41 -13.04
C TYR A 264 15.28 -9.63 -13.69
N LYS A 265 14.41 -10.36 -14.40
CA LYS A 265 13.22 -9.82 -15.04
C LYS A 265 12.06 -10.79 -14.83
N LEU A 266 10.85 -10.24 -14.82
CA LEU A 266 9.65 -11.06 -14.87
C LEU A 266 9.55 -11.68 -16.26
N ILE A 267 9.42 -13.01 -16.32
CA ILE A 267 9.39 -13.78 -17.58
C ILE A 267 7.93 -13.88 -18.05
N GLU A 268 7.66 -13.30 -19.21
CA GLU A 268 6.34 -13.33 -19.83
C GLU A 268 6.11 -14.67 -20.55
N GLU A 269 4.98 -15.30 -20.25
CA GLU A 269 4.47 -16.46 -20.99
C GLU A 269 3.27 -15.98 -21.81
N GLY A 270 3.41 -15.88 -23.13
CA GLY A 270 2.33 -15.44 -24.01
C GLY A 270 2.50 -14.03 -24.58
N THR A 271 1.62 -13.09 -24.19
CA THR A 271 1.52 -11.77 -24.84
C THR A 271 2.61 -10.82 -24.35
N GLU A 272 3.42 -10.35 -25.29
CA GLU A 272 4.50 -9.40 -25.00
C GLU A 272 3.95 -8.05 -24.50
N ILE A 273 4.47 -7.58 -23.36
CA ILE A 273 4.05 -6.34 -22.72
C ILE A 273 4.89 -5.15 -23.25
N ASP A 274 4.22 -4.20 -23.90
CA ASP A 274 4.83 -3.01 -24.50
C ASP A 274 5.46 -2.06 -23.47
N ASN A 275 6.81 -1.99 -23.45
CA ASN A 275 7.57 -1.10 -22.57
C ASN A 275 7.49 0.38 -22.98
N SER A 276 7.16 0.69 -24.24
CA SER A 276 7.22 2.06 -24.76
C SER A 276 6.19 3.00 -24.13
N ARG A 277 5.08 2.44 -23.64
CA ARG A 277 4.03 3.19 -22.93
C ARG A 277 4.37 3.41 -21.46
N ALA A 278 5.21 2.55 -20.89
CA ALA A 278 5.54 2.59 -19.47
C ALA A 278 6.67 3.58 -19.17
N VAL A 279 7.62 3.78 -20.09
CA VAL A 279 8.73 4.71 -19.90
C VAL A 279 8.32 6.12 -20.33
N LEU A 280 8.10 7.00 -19.35
CA LEU A 280 7.75 8.39 -19.61
C LEU A 280 9.01 9.20 -19.96
N LYS A 281 8.83 10.26 -20.76
CA LYS A 281 9.93 11.15 -21.13
C LYS A 281 10.40 11.93 -19.91
N PRO A 282 11.70 12.25 -19.79
CA PRO A 282 12.18 13.15 -18.75
C PRO A 282 11.53 14.53 -18.87
N GLU A 283 11.08 15.06 -17.75
CA GLU A 283 10.43 16.37 -17.67
C GLU A 283 11.19 17.27 -16.70
N THR A 284 11.23 18.57 -16.99
CA THR A 284 11.92 19.56 -16.17
C THR A 284 10.94 20.58 -15.64
N TYR A 285 10.94 20.72 -14.32
CA TYR A 285 10.04 21.58 -13.56
C TYR A 285 10.81 22.70 -12.88
N SER A 286 10.18 23.86 -12.75
CA SER A 286 10.71 24.99 -11.98
C SER A 286 9.78 25.29 -10.81
N TYR A 287 10.36 25.42 -9.62
CA TYR A 287 9.66 25.68 -8.38
C TYR A 287 10.25 26.88 -7.65
N ILE A 288 9.46 27.47 -6.76
CA ILE A 288 9.93 28.34 -5.68
C ILE A 288 9.90 27.47 -4.43
N PRO A 289 11.06 27.08 -3.87
CA PRO A 289 11.10 26.32 -2.63
C PRO A 289 10.44 27.10 -1.49
N THR A 290 9.71 26.42 -0.63
CA THR A 290 9.11 27.02 0.56
C THR A 290 9.72 26.41 1.80
N ASN A 291 9.89 27.17 2.87
CA ASN A 291 10.25 26.61 4.16
C ASN A 291 9.22 25.55 4.58
N ILE A 292 9.68 24.52 5.29
CA ILE A 292 8.78 23.56 5.90
C ILE A 292 7.98 24.26 7.00
N GLU A 293 6.67 24.08 6.99
CA GLU A 293 5.79 24.59 8.03
C GLU A 293 4.82 23.49 8.47
N PHE A 294 4.53 23.46 9.75
CA PHE A 294 3.48 22.59 10.31
C PHE A 294 2.66 23.33 11.34
N LYS A 295 1.43 22.85 11.58
CA LYS A 295 0.51 23.50 12.51
C LYS A 295 1.10 23.49 13.93
N GLY A 296 1.24 24.68 14.51
CA GLY A 296 1.84 24.85 15.83
C GLY A 296 3.37 24.81 15.84
N MET A 297 4.01 24.95 14.68
CA MET A 297 5.45 25.12 14.58
C MET A 297 5.89 26.43 15.25
N PRO A 298 7.01 26.42 15.99
CA PRO A 298 7.63 27.63 16.50
C PRO A 298 7.95 28.63 15.40
N LYS A 299 7.98 29.91 15.76
CA LYS A 299 8.35 30.96 14.81
C LYS A 299 9.85 31.10 14.71
N GLY A 300 10.35 31.32 13.50
CA GLY A 300 11.78 31.44 13.22
C GLY A 300 12.43 32.66 13.86
N LYS A 301 11.63 33.67 14.24
CA LYS A 301 12.08 34.86 14.97
C LYS A 301 11.79 34.71 16.45
N TRP A 302 12.83 34.84 17.28
CA TRP A 302 12.71 34.67 18.73
C TRP A 302 11.68 35.61 19.40
N TRP A 303 11.47 36.80 18.83
CA TRP A 303 10.54 37.80 19.35
C TRP A 303 9.11 37.69 18.80
N GLU A 304 8.86 36.80 17.83
CA GLU A 304 7.53 36.61 17.26
C GLU A 304 6.70 35.73 18.20
N PHE A 305 5.48 36.18 18.54
CA PHE A 305 4.59 35.43 19.41
C PHE A 305 3.89 34.29 18.65
N GLU A 306 3.92 33.11 19.26
CA GLU A 306 3.23 31.91 18.77
C GLU A 306 1.76 31.85 19.22
N ASP A 307 0.96 31.01 18.57
CA ASP A 307 -0.41 30.72 19.00
C ASP A 307 -0.41 29.93 20.33
N ARG A 308 -1.18 30.42 21.31
CA ARG A 308 -1.37 29.76 22.62
C ARG A 308 -1.91 28.34 22.51
N ASN A 309 -2.57 27.98 21.42
CA ASN A 309 -3.17 26.65 21.24
C ASN A 309 -2.13 25.51 21.21
N THR A 310 -0.87 25.81 20.87
CA THR A 310 0.21 24.83 20.87
C THR A 310 1.21 25.13 21.99
N ASP A 311 1.44 24.15 22.86
CA ASP A 311 2.36 24.26 23.99
C ASP A 311 3.35 23.09 23.95
N LEU A 312 4.46 23.30 23.23
CA LEU A 312 5.52 22.29 23.09
C LEU A 312 6.15 21.91 24.44
N SER A 313 6.11 22.80 25.44
CA SER A 313 6.62 22.51 26.78
C SER A 313 5.84 21.40 27.50
N LYS A 314 4.60 21.13 27.07
CA LYS A 314 3.79 20.02 27.58
C LYS A 314 4.04 18.70 26.86
N MET A 315 4.70 18.69 25.70
CA MET A 315 5.07 17.43 25.03
C MET A 315 6.15 16.67 25.80
N LEU A 316 6.99 17.37 26.57
CA LEU A 316 7.99 16.80 27.48
C LEU A 316 7.38 16.39 28.82
N THR A 317 6.71 15.23 28.84
CA THR A 317 6.22 14.64 30.09
C THR A 317 7.18 13.59 30.66
N GLN A 318 7.97 12.90 29.82
CA GLN A 318 8.88 11.83 30.22
C GLN A 318 10.23 11.94 29.51
N LYS A 319 11.31 11.57 30.22
CA LYS A 319 12.68 11.62 29.67
C LYS A 319 12.91 10.61 28.55
N SER A 320 12.14 9.53 28.49
CA SER A 320 12.30 8.43 27.53
C SER A 320 11.61 8.65 26.18
N ASP A 321 10.91 9.77 25.98
CA ASP A 321 10.16 10.03 24.75
C ASP A 321 11.07 10.60 23.63
N ILE A 322 11.96 9.76 23.09
CA ILE A 322 12.94 10.13 22.05
C ILE A 322 12.26 10.77 20.83
N SER A 323 11.15 10.18 20.36
CA SER A 323 10.44 10.69 19.17
C SER A 323 9.94 12.13 19.37
N LYS A 324 9.47 12.47 20.59
CA LYS A 324 9.03 13.84 20.91
C LYS A 324 10.23 14.78 21.02
N MET A 325 11.35 14.32 21.55
CA MET A 325 12.59 15.09 21.58
C MET A 325 13.07 15.45 20.18
N VAL A 326 13.10 14.51 19.25
CA VAL A 326 13.51 14.74 17.85
C VAL A 326 12.60 15.77 17.17
N VAL A 327 11.27 15.64 17.31
CA VAL A 327 10.32 16.59 16.70
C VAL A 327 10.48 18.00 17.25
N MET A 328 10.70 18.14 18.55
CA MET A 328 10.94 19.46 19.15
C MET A 328 12.28 20.05 18.77
N GLU A 329 13.36 19.26 18.76
CA GLU A 329 14.68 19.71 18.35
C GLU A 329 14.64 20.20 16.90
N PHE A 330 13.99 19.43 16.02
CA PHE A 330 13.70 19.85 14.66
C PHE A 330 12.91 21.16 14.62
N GLY A 331 11.77 21.23 15.30
CA GLY A 331 10.88 22.39 15.26
C GLY A 331 11.47 23.68 15.83
N LEU A 332 12.31 23.59 16.88
CA LEU A 332 12.88 24.74 17.60
C LEU A 332 14.21 25.22 17.03
N ILE A 333 15.02 24.32 16.46
CA ILE A 333 16.41 24.62 16.07
C ILE A 333 16.59 24.55 14.56
N TYR A 334 16.13 23.46 13.93
CA TYR A 334 16.51 23.14 12.56
C TYR A 334 15.48 23.50 11.49
N SER A 335 14.21 23.71 11.86
CA SER A 335 13.09 23.89 10.92
C SER A 335 13.30 25.03 9.92
N ASN A 336 13.99 26.11 10.32
CA ASN A 336 14.28 27.27 9.49
C ASN A 336 15.16 26.97 8.27
N ASP A 337 15.97 25.90 8.33
CA ASP A 337 16.91 25.53 7.25
C ASP A 337 16.35 24.49 6.28
N TRP A 338 15.11 24.04 6.52
CA TRP A 338 14.48 23.00 5.74
C TRP A 338 13.48 23.59 4.75
N PHE A 339 13.64 23.21 3.49
CA PHE A 339 12.79 23.62 2.39
C PHE A 339 12.11 22.40 1.77
N ILE A 340 10.87 22.60 1.33
CA ILE A 340 10.07 21.59 0.64
C ILE A 340 9.74 22.05 -0.77
N ILE A 341 9.77 21.10 -1.70
CA ILE A 341 9.30 21.27 -3.07
C ILE A 341 8.16 20.26 -3.28
N PRO A 342 6.90 20.71 -3.42
CA PRO A 342 5.79 19.81 -3.70
C PRO A 342 5.87 19.39 -5.18
N HIS A 343 6.41 18.19 -5.43
CA HIS A 343 6.52 17.63 -6.78
C HIS A 343 5.49 16.50 -6.97
N PRO A 344 4.52 16.64 -7.89
CA PRO A 344 3.61 15.56 -8.23
C PRO A 344 4.37 14.47 -8.99
N VAL A 345 4.08 13.20 -8.67
CA VAL A 345 4.63 12.05 -9.37
C VAL A 345 3.51 11.20 -9.94
N PRO A 346 3.71 10.54 -11.09
CA PRO A 346 2.73 9.61 -11.62
C PRO A 346 2.43 8.49 -10.62
N ASP A 347 1.19 8.03 -10.60
CA ASP A 347 0.77 6.84 -9.86
C ASP A 347 1.38 5.57 -10.47
N SER A 348 1.46 4.50 -9.67
CA SER A 348 2.01 3.20 -10.09
C SER A 348 3.35 3.36 -10.81
N SER A 349 4.31 4.08 -10.23
CA SER A 349 5.55 4.44 -10.94
C SER A 349 6.79 4.37 -10.07
N VAL A 350 7.91 4.12 -10.75
CA VAL A 350 9.26 4.35 -10.22
C VAL A 350 9.75 5.67 -10.80
N THR A 351 9.95 6.67 -9.94
CA THR A 351 10.40 8.01 -10.33
C THR A 351 11.83 8.26 -9.88
N THR A 352 12.67 8.63 -10.85
CA THR A 352 14.07 9.03 -10.64
C THR A 352 14.18 10.54 -10.71
N ILE A 353 14.94 11.14 -9.78
CA ILE A 353 15.37 12.53 -9.87
C ILE A 353 16.71 12.54 -10.59
N ASN A 354 16.72 12.97 -11.85
CA ASN A 354 17.94 13.01 -12.68
C ASN A 354 18.86 14.16 -12.26
N GLY A 355 18.29 15.23 -11.71
CA GLY A 355 19.07 16.35 -11.18
C GLY A 355 18.19 17.39 -10.50
N LEU A 356 18.75 18.04 -9.47
CA LEU A 356 18.15 19.16 -8.77
C LEU A 356 19.17 20.31 -8.75
N VAL A 357 18.80 21.45 -9.32
CA VAL A 357 19.59 22.68 -9.30
C VAL A 357 18.83 23.74 -8.52
N VAL A 358 19.42 24.24 -7.44
CA VAL A 358 18.85 25.32 -6.63
C VAL A 358 19.62 26.61 -6.92
N THR A 359 18.89 27.68 -7.19
CA THR A 359 19.40 29.04 -7.32
C THR A 359 19.05 29.81 -6.05
N ASP A 360 20.05 30.40 -5.39
CA ASP A 360 19.84 31.22 -4.20
C ASP A 360 19.44 32.68 -4.55
N VAL A 361 19.14 33.48 -3.52
CA VAL A 361 18.82 34.92 -3.64
C VAL A 361 19.97 35.78 -4.18
N PHE A 362 21.21 35.27 -4.17
CA PHE A 362 22.39 35.95 -4.73
C PHE A 362 22.66 35.52 -6.19
N GLY A 363 21.82 34.64 -6.76
CA GLY A 363 21.95 34.14 -8.13
C GLY A 363 22.98 33.01 -8.31
N ARG A 364 23.52 32.45 -7.22
CA ARG A 364 24.44 31.30 -7.27
C ARG A 364 23.64 30.02 -7.50
N ASN A 365 24.18 29.11 -8.31
CA ASN A 365 23.55 27.83 -8.63
C ASN A 365 24.27 26.68 -7.93
N PHE A 366 23.49 25.83 -7.26
CA PHE A 366 23.97 24.65 -6.54
C PHE A 366 23.34 23.40 -7.15
N SER A 367 24.18 22.43 -7.53
CA SER A 367 23.72 21.09 -7.86
C SER A 367 23.53 20.32 -6.56
N ILE A 368 22.30 19.93 -6.27
CA ILE A 368 21.96 19.20 -5.06
C ILE A 368 21.92 17.71 -5.37
N ASN A 369 22.78 16.96 -4.70
CA ASN A 369 22.79 15.51 -4.79
C ASN A 369 21.79 14.91 -3.78
N ARG A 370 21.28 13.73 -4.11
CA ARG A 370 20.41 12.96 -3.21
C ARG A 370 21.13 12.67 -1.89
N ALA A 371 20.43 12.82 -0.77
CA ALA A 371 20.94 12.43 0.54
C ALA A 371 21.12 10.90 0.64
N GLY A 372 22.10 10.45 1.40
CA GLY A 372 22.35 9.01 1.61
C GLY A 372 23.00 8.27 0.45
N THR A 373 23.72 8.98 -0.45
CA THR A 373 24.54 8.39 -1.53
C THR A 373 25.95 7.97 -1.09
N ASN A 374 26.36 8.29 0.14
CA ASN A 374 27.67 7.92 0.69
C ASN A 374 27.67 6.48 1.23
N ASN A 375 28.86 5.91 1.46
CA ASN A 375 29.05 4.51 1.87
C ASN A 375 28.04 4.03 2.94
N GLU A 376 27.49 2.85 2.69
CA GLU A 376 26.24 2.35 3.28
C GLU A 376 26.29 2.02 4.78
N GLN A 377 27.47 2.15 5.41
CA GLN A 377 27.73 1.86 6.82
C GLN A 377 27.99 3.12 7.67
N ASP A 378 27.91 4.32 7.09
CA ASP A 378 28.13 5.55 7.85
C ASP A 378 26.96 5.86 8.80
N TRP A 379 27.26 6.00 10.09
CA TRP A 379 26.27 6.26 11.15
C TRP A 379 25.51 7.59 11.01
N TYR A 380 26.01 8.51 10.18
CA TYR A 380 25.40 9.80 9.84
C TYR A 380 24.57 9.77 8.55
N ARG A 381 24.30 8.58 7.99
CA ARG A 381 23.45 8.44 6.80
C ARG A 381 22.00 8.81 7.11
N TRP A 382 21.54 9.90 6.50
CA TRP A 382 20.14 10.32 6.51
C TRP A 382 19.49 10.07 5.16
N ASP A 383 18.61 9.07 5.10
CA ASP A 383 17.90 8.63 3.90
C ASP A 383 16.54 8.08 4.32
N MET A 384 15.46 8.64 3.79
CA MET A 384 14.08 8.32 4.17
C MET A 384 13.25 8.05 2.92
N TYR A 385 12.12 7.34 3.09
CA TYR A 385 11.17 7.03 2.01
C TYR A 385 11.82 6.31 0.82
N ASN A 386 12.56 5.24 1.14
CA ASN A 386 13.32 4.50 0.15
C ASN A 386 13.08 3.00 0.33
N ILE A 387 13.23 2.27 -0.76
CA ILE A 387 13.05 0.82 -0.81
C ILE A 387 14.38 0.13 -0.53
N SER A 388 14.33 -0.88 0.35
CA SER A 388 15.45 -1.77 0.63
C SER A 388 15.65 -2.75 -0.52
N LYS A 389 16.91 -3.11 -0.77
CA LYS A 389 17.21 -4.22 -1.66
C LYS A 389 17.09 -5.53 -0.89
N LYS A 390 16.44 -6.53 -1.48
CA LYS A 390 16.26 -7.84 -0.87
C LYS A 390 17.62 -8.46 -0.55
N ASP A 391 17.69 -9.25 0.52
CA ASP A 391 18.88 -10.01 0.94
C ASP A 391 20.20 -9.20 1.06
N SER A 392 20.13 -7.87 1.11
CA SER A 392 21.31 -7.02 1.19
C SER A 392 21.88 -7.01 2.60
N VAL A 393 23.16 -7.38 2.74
CA VAL A 393 23.88 -7.39 4.02
C VAL A 393 24.28 -5.97 4.45
N SER A 394 24.59 -5.10 3.49
CA SER A 394 24.65 -3.65 3.66
C SER A 394 23.28 -3.04 3.41
N ARG A 395 23.00 -1.85 3.97
CA ARG A 395 21.73 -1.13 3.72
C ARG A 395 21.73 -0.52 2.31
N GLU A 396 21.86 -1.34 1.28
CA GLU A 396 21.67 -0.93 -0.10
C GLU A 396 20.22 -0.47 -0.28
N THR A 397 20.06 0.72 -0.86
CA THR A 397 18.73 1.30 -1.10
C THR A 397 18.54 1.61 -2.56
N PHE A 398 17.31 1.51 -3.02
CA PHE A 398 16.97 1.71 -4.43
C PHE A 398 17.27 3.12 -4.95
N GLY A 399 17.10 4.15 -4.11
CA GLY A 399 17.44 5.53 -4.43
C GLY A 399 16.50 6.20 -5.43
N LYS A 400 15.35 5.58 -5.69
CA LYS A 400 14.25 6.09 -6.52
C LYS A 400 12.98 6.12 -5.69
N LEU A 401 12.07 7.03 -6.01
CA LEU A 401 10.77 7.10 -5.37
C LEU A 401 9.83 6.08 -6.01
N VAL A 402 9.16 5.27 -5.20
CA VAL A 402 8.11 4.36 -5.67
C VAL A 402 6.77 4.88 -5.21
N SER A 403 5.87 5.04 -6.17
CA SER A 403 4.49 5.46 -5.95
C SER A 403 3.58 4.29 -6.23
N ILE A 404 2.85 3.83 -5.21
CA ILE A 404 1.84 2.78 -5.31
C ILE A 404 0.47 3.43 -5.07
N PRO A 405 -0.53 3.23 -5.95
CA PRO A 405 -1.88 3.73 -5.71
C PRO A 405 -2.45 3.03 -4.48
N ARG A 406 -3.20 3.77 -3.67
CA ARG A 406 -3.86 3.24 -2.48
C ARG A 406 -5.37 3.30 -2.61
N ILE A 407 -6.04 2.25 -2.15
CA ILE A 407 -7.49 2.27 -1.98
C ILE A 407 -7.86 3.31 -0.92
N LYS A 408 -8.63 4.33 -1.33
CA LYS A 408 -9.09 5.40 -0.43
C LYS A 408 -10.24 4.94 0.48
N ASN A 409 -11.19 4.20 -0.08
CA ASN A 409 -12.40 3.75 0.60
C ASN A 409 -12.47 2.23 0.52
N ARG A 410 -12.41 1.56 1.67
CA ARG A 410 -12.59 0.11 1.80
C ARG A 410 -13.86 -0.17 2.59
N MET A 411 -14.69 -1.08 2.10
CA MET A 411 -15.77 -1.67 2.88
C MET A 411 -15.35 -3.07 3.28
N GLU A 412 -15.00 -3.25 4.55
CA GLU A 412 -14.62 -4.53 5.13
C GLU A 412 -15.62 -4.87 6.24
N SER A 413 -16.09 -6.11 6.29
CA SER A 413 -16.90 -6.56 7.43
C SER A 413 -16.01 -6.75 8.66
N GLU A 414 -16.63 -6.79 9.84
CA GLU A 414 -15.92 -7.30 11.03
C GLU A 414 -15.41 -8.73 10.76
N PRO A 415 -14.22 -9.09 11.29
CA PRO A 415 -13.70 -10.43 11.14
C PRO A 415 -14.64 -11.44 11.79
N ILE A 416 -14.96 -12.52 11.05
CA ILE A 416 -15.78 -13.62 11.59
C ILE A 416 -15.02 -14.34 12.71
N GLU A 417 -13.70 -14.48 12.55
CA GLU A 417 -12.79 -15.09 13.51
C GLU A 417 -11.49 -14.29 13.55
N LYS A 418 -10.94 -14.09 14.75
CA LYS A 418 -9.65 -13.42 14.95
C LYS A 418 -8.73 -14.32 15.77
N VAL A 419 -7.72 -14.88 15.10
CA VAL A 419 -6.64 -15.65 15.74
C VAL A 419 -5.45 -14.71 15.96
N MET A 420 -4.97 -14.62 17.21
CA MET A 420 -3.80 -13.82 17.55
C MET A 420 -2.66 -14.73 17.97
N PHE A 421 -1.58 -14.74 17.20
CA PHE A 421 -0.32 -15.37 17.58
C PHE A 421 0.48 -14.35 18.39
N LEU A 422 0.45 -14.48 19.71
CA LEU A 422 1.24 -13.68 20.62
C LEU A 422 2.44 -14.52 21.08
N ARG A 423 3.62 -13.89 21.13
CA ARG A 423 4.78 -14.52 21.77
C ARG A 423 4.54 -14.52 23.27
N ASP A 424 4.73 -15.67 23.91
CA ASP A 424 4.74 -15.74 25.35
C ASP A 424 6.00 -15.01 25.85
N GLU A 425 5.82 -13.90 26.57
CA GLU A 425 6.93 -13.12 27.13
C GLU A 425 7.68 -13.88 28.23
N MET A 426 7.13 -15.00 28.72
CA MET A 426 7.73 -15.86 29.75
C MET A 426 8.44 -17.11 29.21
N ALA A 427 8.45 -17.35 27.89
CA ALA A 427 9.02 -18.55 27.26
C ALA A 427 10.47 -18.39 26.76
#